data_AF-A0A382P596-F1
#
_entry.id   AF-A0A382P596-F1
#
_cell.length_a   1.000
_cell.length_b   1.000
_cell.length_c   1.000
_cell.angle_alpha   90.00
_cell.angle_beta   90.00
_cell.angle_gamma   90.00
#
_symmetry.space_group_name_H-M   'P 1'
#
loop_
_entity.id
_entity.type
_entity.pdbx_description
1 polymer ?
#
loop_
_entity_poly.entity_id
_entity_poly.type
_entity_poly.pdbx_seq_one_letter_code
_entity_poly.pdbx_strand_id
1 'polypeptide(L)' 'PSATTAWPVVSHSFSHFDLDMTPVEITVDDADGQCMDDARWLWYNIDAPAKIGLAAPVVQLLQAIGDRT' A
#
# COMPACT_ATOMS: atom_id res chain seq x y z
N PRO A 1 12.51 -10.23 -5.40
CA PRO A 1 12.26 -8.77 -5.53
C PRO A 1 13.43 -8.14 -6.26
N SER A 2 13.20 -7.44 -7.36
CA SER A 2 14.25 -6.81 -8.17
C SER A 2 14.71 -5.49 -7.61
N ALA A 3 13.80 -4.78 -6.93
CA ALA A 3 14.07 -3.46 -6.38
C ALA A 3 13.18 -3.20 -5.18
N THR A 4 13.71 -2.45 -4.21
CA THR A 4 12.98 -1.97 -3.05
C THR A 4 13.31 -0.50 -2.83
N THR A 5 12.29 0.34 -2.67
CA THR A 5 12.43 1.78 -2.41
C THR A 5 11.68 2.15 -1.14
N ALA A 6 12.40 2.65 -0.14
CA ALA A 6 11.78 3.24 1.04
C ALA A 6 11.25 4.64 0.71
N TRP A 7 10.03 4.92 1.14
CA TRP A 7 9.38 6.22 0.95
C TRP A 7 9.61 7.13 2.16
N PRO A 8 9.37 8.44 2.02
CA PRO A 8 9.29 9.34 3.17
C PRO A 8 8.22 8.88 4.17
N VAL A 9 8.37 9.33 5.42
CA VAL A 9 7.38 9.08 6.47
C VAL A 9 6.02 9.64 6.07
N VAL A 10 4.98 8.83 6.24
CA VAL A 10 3.58 9.23 6.15
C VAL A 10 3.04 9.31 7.56
N SER A 11 2.67 10.53 7.97
CA SER A 11 2.17 10.81 9.32
C SER A 11 0.66 11.05 9.31
N HIS A 12 -0.04 10.46 10.27
CA HIS A 12 -1.47 10.69 10.48
C HIS A 12 -1.85 10.62 11.97
N SER A 13 -2.53 11.66 12.45
CA SER A 13 -3.04 11.71 13.82
C SER A 13 -4.43 11.11 13.92
N PHE A 14 -4.56 10.02 14.67
CA PHE A 14 -5.85 9.51 15.13
C PHE A 14 -6.24 10.17 16.46
N SER A 15 -7.49 9.98 16.89
CA SER A 15 -7.96 10.56 18.15
C SER A 15 -7.21 10.07 19.41
N HIS A 16 -6.51 8.94 19.33
CA HIS A 16 -5.89 8.30 20.49
C HIS A 16 -4.39 8.03 20.33
N PHE A 17 -3.81 8.28 19.14
CA PHE A 17 -2.38 8.11 18.87
C PHE A 17 -1.99 8.77 17.55
N ASP A 18 -0.70 9.05 17.38
CA ASP A 18 -0.11 9.45 16.12
C ASP A 18 0.54 8.24 15.44
N LEU A 19 0.24 8.05 14.17
CA LEU A 19 0.87 7.04 13.33
C LEU A 19 1.92 7.69 12.45
N ASP A 20 3.18 7.30 12.64
CA ASP A 20 4.24 7.51 11.66
C ASP A 20 4.56 6.17 11.01
N MET A 21 4.38 6.07 9.69
CA MET A 21 4.74 4.89 8.92
C MET A 21 5.75 5.24 7.83
N THR A 22 6.70 4.33 7.56
CA THR A 22 7.65 4.44 6.45
C THR A 22 7.28 3.39 5.41
N PRO A 23 6.53 3.75 4.34
CA PRO A 23 6.16 2.80 3.31
C PRO A 23 7.39 2.25 2.58
N VAL A 24 7.29 1.00 2.15
CA VAL A 24 8.34 0.35 1.37
C VAL A 24 7.71 -0.22 0.11
N GLU A 25 8.07 0.34 -1.03
CA GLU A 25 7.66 -0.13 -2.34
C GLU A 25 8.62 -1.23 -2.80
N ILE A 26 8.07 -2.35 -3.24
CA ILE A 26 8.84 -3.51 -3.69
C ILE A 26 8.38 -3.88 -5.09
N THR A 27 9.32 -3.88 -6.04
CA THR A 27 9.09 -4.46 -7.37
C THR A 27 9.31 -5.97 -7.28
N VAL A 28 8.28 -6.73 -7.60
CA VAL A 28 8.33 -8.19 -7.63
C VAL A 28 8.64 -8.62 -9.06
N ASP A 29 9.77 -9.30 -9.26
CA ASP A 29 10.05 -9.96 -10.53
C ASP A 29 9.06 -11.07 -10.75
N ASP A 30 8.44 -11.06 -11.92
CA ASP A 30 7.49 -12.09 -12.34
C ASP A 30 8.23 -13.40 -12.60
N ALA A 31 8.53 -14.13 -11.53
CA ALA A 31 9.03 -15.49 -11.65
C ALA A 31 7.90 -16.51 -11.62
N ASP A 32 6.73 -16.19 -11.06
CA ASP A 32 5.65 -17.18 -10.94
C ASP A 32 4.24 -16.60 -10.68
N GLY A 33 3.95 -15.30 -10.87
CA GLY A 33 2.57 -14.73 -10.95
C GLY A 33 1.49 -15.14 -9.92
N GLN A 34 1.83 -15.87 -8.87
CA GLN A 34 0.91 -16.59 -7.99
C GLN A 34 1.12 -16.05 -6.59
N CYS A 35 0.55 -14.88 -6.32
CA CYS A 35 0.29 -14.55 -4.93
C CYS A 35 -0.92 -15.37 -4.50
N MET A 36 -0.68 -16.49 -3.82
CA MET A 36 -1.77 -17.25 -3.21
C MET A 36 -2.40 -16.37 -2.13
N ASP A 37 -3.64 -15.96 -2.39
CA ASP A 37 -4.43 -15.14 -1.49
C ASP A 37 -4.73 -15.98 -0.24
N ASP A 38 -3.94 -15.80 0.82
CA ASP A 38 -4.30 -16.31 2.14
C ASP A 38 -5.45 -15.44 2.67
N ALA A 39 -6.47 -16.03 3.29
CA ALA A 39 -7.76 -15.39 3.61
C ALA A 39 -7.66 -14.11 4.49
N ARG A 40 -6.46 -13.81 5.00
CA ARG A 40 -6.11 -12.65 5.82
C ARG A 40 -5.62 -11.44 5.02
N TRP A 41 -5.30 -11.59 3.73
CA TRP A 41 -4.76 -10.52 2.88
C TRP A 41 -5.75 -10.12 1.79
N LEU A 42 -5.60 -8.91 1.28
CA LEU A 42 -6.38 -8.40 0.16
C LEU A 42 -5.45 -7.59 -0.76
N TRP A 43 -5.38 -8.00 -2.02
CA TRP A 43 -4.71 -7.23 -3.07
C TRP A 43 -5.65 -6.16 -3.62
N TYR A 44 -5.18 -4.91 -3.64
CA TYR A 44 -5.94 -3.79 -4.20
C TYR A 44 -5.52 -3.53 -5.64
N ASN A 45 -6.51 -3.49 -6.53
CA ASN A 45 -6.32 -2.93 -7.85
C ASN A 45 -6.47 -1.40 -7.77
N ILE A 46 -5.40 -0.67 -8.12
CA ILE A 46 -5.38 0.80 -8.09
C ILE A 46 -6.28 1.38 -9.20
N ASP A 47 -6.31 0.74 -10.38
CA ASP A 47 -7.14 1.14 -11.52
C ASP A 47 -8.62 0.80 -11.32
N ALA A 48 -8.92 -0.13 -10.42
CA ALA A 48 -10.28 -0.51 -10.03
C ALA A 48 -10.45 -0.50 -8.50
N PRO A 49 -10.54 0.71 -7.89
CA PRO A 49 -10.59 0.85 -6.44
C PRO A 49 -11.74 0.08 -5.81
N ALA A 50 -11.43 -0.75 -4.80
CA ALA A 50 -12.45 -1.46 -4.04
C ALA A 50 -13.30 -0.49 -3.21
N LYS A 51 -14.62 -0.69 -3.19
CA LYS A 51 -15.57 0.11 -2.40
C LYS A 51 -15.64 -0.36 -0.96
N ILE A 52 -14.55 -0.20 -0.23
CA ILE A 52 -14.44 -0.59 1.18
C ILE A 52 -14.01 0.60 2.04
N GLY A 53 -14.25 0.50 3.36
CA GLY A 53 -13.75 1.50 4.32
C GLY A 53 -12.24 1.35 4.51
N LEU A 54 -11.46 2.30 3.98
CA LEU A 54 -10.02 2.39 4.21
C LEU A 54 -9.72 3.47 5.25
N ALA A 55 -8.70 3.23 6.08
CA ALA A 55 -8.17 4.26 6.95
C ALA A 55 -7.55 5.39 6.11
N ALA A 56 -7.69 6.64 6.56
CA ALA A 56 -7.15 7.82 5.88
C ALA A 56 -5.67 7.70 5.44
N PRO A 57 -4.71 7.22 6.27
CA PRO A 57 -3.33 7.06 5.83
C PRO A 57 -3.15 6.02 4.71
N VAL A 58 -4.03 5.02 4.62
CA VAL A 58 -4.01 4.01 3.54
C VAL A 58 -4.53 4.61 2.24
N VAL A 59 -5.58 5.45 2.30
CA VAL A 59 -6.08 6.18 1.12
C VAL A 59 -4.98 7.10 0.57
N GLN A 60 -4.31 7.85 1.44
CA GLN A 60 -3.18 8.70 1.06
C GLN A 60 -2.05 7.90 0.40
N LEU A 61 -1.75 6.72 0.93
CA LEU A 61 -0.73 5.83 0.36
C LEU A 61 -1.12 5.37 -1.05
N LEU A 62 -2.34 4.88 -1.24
CA LEU A 62 -2.80 4.39 -2.55
C LEU A 62 -2.86 5.49 -3.61
N GLN A 63 -3.28 6.70 -3.24
CA GLN A 63 -3.26 7.86 -4.13
C GLN A 63 -1.83 8.22 -4.56
N ALA A 64 -0.89 8.24 -3.62
CA ALA A 64 0.51 8.53 -3.91
C ALA A 64 1.14 7.47 -4.84
N ILE A 65 0.72 6.20 -4.76
CA ILE A 65 1.12 5.16 -5.72
C ILE A 65 0.53 5.46 -7.10
N GLY A 66 -0.79 5.72 -7.16
CA GLY A 66 -1.48 5.99 -8.44
C GLY A 66 -0.93 7.19 -9.20
N ASP A 67 -0.54 8.26 -8.50
CA ASP A 67 0.06 9.45 -9.12
C ASP A 67 1.47 9.22 -9.70
N ARG A 68 2.14 8.11 -9.35
CA ARG A 68 3.51 7.78 -9.76
C ARG A 68 3.59 6.79 -10.93
N THR A 69 2.48 6.13 -11.26
CA THR A 69 2.30 5.19 -12.39
C THR A 69 1.67 5.88 -13.59
#